data_AF-A0AAV7VU67-F1
#
_entry.id   AF-A0AAV7VU67-F1
#
_cell.length_a   1.000
_cell.length_b   1.000
_cell.length_c   1.000
_cell.angle_alpha   90.00
_cell.angle_beta   90.00
_cell.angle_gamma   90.00
#
_symmetry.space_group_name_H-M   'P 1'
#
loop_
_entity.id
_entity.type
_entity.pdbx_description
1 polymer ?
#
loop_
_entity_poly.entity_id
_entity_poly.type
_entity_poly.pdbx_seq_one_letter_code
_entity_poly.pdbx_strand_id
1 'polypeptide(L)'
;IISRPEAEDMLNTGSAGSFLIRISEKIKGYVLSFRSEDGYKHFMIDASCNSYSFLGVDQLQHATLADLVAYHKAYHGHFFLNISELFQYTKGSPI
;
A
#
# COMPACT_ATOMS: atom_id res chain seq x y z
N ILE A 1 -4.63 -17.01 4.15
CA ILE A 1 -3.83 -15.81 3.81
C ILE A 1 -4.01 -15.59 2.32
N ILE A 2 -4.27 -14.36 1.86
CA ILE A 2 -4.40 -14.07 0.42
C ILE A 2 -2.98 -13.83 -0.13
N SER A 3 -2.58 -14.65 -1.09
CA SER A 3 -1.28 -14.50 -1.76
C SER A 3 -1.25 -13.29 -2.70
N ARG A 4 -0.08 -12.97 -3.25
CA ARG A 4 0.02 -11.90 -4.26
C ARG A 4 -0.80 -12.24 -5.52
N PRO A 5 -0.65 -13.42 -6.16
CA PRO A 5 -1.40 -13.74 -7.38
C PRO A 5 -2.91 -13.76 -7.15
N GLU A 6 -3.38 -14.30 -6.02
CA GLU A 6 -4.82 -14.27 -5.68
C GLU A 6 -5.34 -12.84 -5.52
N ALA A 7 -4.55 -11.96 -4.90
CA ALA A 7 -4.93 -10.55 -4.78
C ALA A 7 -5.01 -9.85 -6.14
N GLU A 8 -4.07 -10.14 -7.04
CA GLU A 8 -4.08 -9.60 -8.40
C GLU A 8 -5.30 -10.09 -9.19
N ASP A 9 -5.65 -11.38 -9.09
CA ASP A 9 -6.83 -11.95 -9.74
C ASP A 9 -8.14 -11.34 -9.23
N MET A 10 -8.28 -11.17 -7.90
CA MET A 10 -9.42 -10.48 -7.30
C MET A 10 -9.53 -9.03 -7.81
N LEU A 11 -8.41 -8.32 -7.89
CA LEU A 11 -8.37 -6.93 -8.37
C LEU A 11 -8.60 -6.81 -9.88
N ASN A 12 -8.33 -7.87 -10.65
CA ASN A 12 -8.52 -7.89 -12.11
C ASN A 12 -10.00 -7.72 -12.51
N THR A 13 -10.92 -8.02 -11.59
CA THR A 13 -12.36 -7.81 -11.80
C THR A 13 -12.83 -6.39 -11.47
N GLY A 14 -12.03 -5.60 -10.74
CA GLY A 14 -12.36 -4.24 -10.33
C GLY A 14 -11.78 -3.16 -11.23
N SER A 15 -12.20 -1.90 -11.07
CA SER A 15 -11.64 -0.76 -11.81
C SER A 15 -10.26 -0.34 -11.28
N ALA A 16 -9.50 0.45 -12.05
CA ALA A 16 -8.37 1.20 -11.51
C ALA A 16 -8.83 2.01 -10.28
N GLY A 17 -8.02 2.05 -9.22
CA GLY A 17 -8.45 2.56 -7.91
C GLY A 17 -8.82 1.45 -6.91
N SER A 18 -9.18 0.26 -7.39
CA SER A 18 -9.54 -0.87 -6.52
C SER A 18 -8.33 -1.32 -5.70
N PHE A 19 -8.56 -1.64 -4.43
CA PHE A 19 -7.51 -2.14 -3.55
C PHE A 19 -8.08 -3.14 -2.54
N LEU A 20 -7.18 -3.93 -1.96
CA LEU A 20 -7.46 -4.80 -0.82
C LEU A 20 -6.25 -4.81 0.12
N ILE A 21 -6.50 -5.12 1.39
CA ILE A 21 -5.44 -5.32 2.39
C ILE A 21 -5.41 -6.81 2.74
N ARG A 22 -4.22 -7.39 2.70
CA ARG A 22 -3.96 -8.81 3.02
C ARG A 22 -2.84 -8.94 4.04
N ILE A 23 -2.82 -10.04 4.78
CA ILE A 23 -1.76 -10.33 5.75
C ILE A 23 -0.44 -10.56 5.00
N SER A 24 0.66 -10.03 5.53
CA SER A 24 2.00 -10.33 5.02
C SER A 24 2.55 -11.61 5.63
N GLU A 25 3.11 -12.48 4.80
CA GLU A 25 3.82 -13.68 5.25
C GLU A 25 5.30 -13.41 5.56
N LYS A 26 5.81 -12.24 5.15
CA LYS A 26 7.24 -11.89 5.22
C LYS A 26 7.59 -10.95 6.37
N ILE A 27 6.61 -10.20 6.86
CA ILE A 27 6.78 -9.23 7.96
C ILE A 27 5.59 -9.34 8.91
N LYS A 28 5.77 -8.90 10.16
CA LYS A 28 4.67 -8.72 11.10
C LYS A 28 3.84 -7.49 10.70
N GLY A 29 2.91 -7.70 9.78
CA GLY A 29 2.12 -6.61 9.22
C GLY A 29 1.25 -7.04 8.05
N TYR A 30 0.95 -6.07 7.18
CA TYR A 30 -0.01 -6.24 6.10
C TYR A 30 0.61 -5.81 4.76
N VAL A 31 -0.11 -6.10 3.68
CA VAL A 31 0.19 -5.60 2.35
C VAL A 31 -1.08 -5.01 1.77
N LEU A 32 -1.03 -3.76 1.35
CA LEU A 32 -2.06 -3.17 0.50
C LEU A 32 -1.73 -3.52 -0.94
N SER A 33 -2.63 -4.24 -1.61
CA SER A 33 -2.54 -4.52 -3.04
C SER A 33 -3.55 -3.64 -3.77
N PHE A 34 -3.12 -2.93 -4.80
CA PHE A 34 -3.89 -1.92 -5.50
C PHE A 34 -3.77 -2.10 -7.02
N ARG A 35 -4.89 -1.92 -7.73
CA ARG A 35 -4.93 -1.86 -9.19
C ARG A 35 -4.72 -0.42 -9.66
N SER A 36 -3.55 -0.18 -10.22
CA SER A 36 -3.22 1.03 -10.98
C SER A 36 -3.67 0.92 -12.43
N GLU A 37 -3.54 2.01 -13.18
CA GLU A 37 -3.78 2.01 -14.62
C GLU A 37 -2.81 1.08 -15.37
N ASP A 38 -1.55 1.00 -14.92
CA ASP A 38 -0.49 0.24 -15.58
C ASP A 38 -0.25 -1.17 -15.01
N GLY A 39 -1.12 -1.65 -14.11
CA GLY A 39 -0.97 -2.96 -13.46
C GLY A 39 -1.22 -2.92 -11.95
N TYR A 40 -0.52 -3.76 -11.18
CA TYR A 40 -0.73 -3.90 -9.74
C TYR A 40 0.45 -3.34 -8.93
N LYS A 41 0.14 -2.64 -7.84
CA LYS A 41 1.14 -2.15 -6.88
C LYS A 41 0.87 -2.75 -5.51
N HIS A 42 1.94 -3.05 -4.78
CA HIS A 42 1.86 -3.67 -3.46
C HIS A 42 2.71 -2.90 -2.47
N PHE A 43 2.09 -2.41 -1.40
CA PHE A 43 2.73 -1.61 -0.37
C PHE A 43 2.72 -2.36 0.95
N MET A 44 3.89 -2.51 1.56
CA MET A 44 4.01 -3.15 2.86
C MET A 44 3.57 -2.17 3.95
N ILE A 45 2.77 -2.65 4.87
CA ILE A 45 2.32 -1.92 6.05
C ILE A 45 2.96 -2.59 7.26
N ASP A 46 3.76 -1.85 8.00
CA ASP A 46 4.28 -2.29 9.29
C ASP A 46 3.18 -2.25 10.35
N ALA A 47 3.16 -3.25 11.23
CA ALA A 47 2.25 -3.31 12.38
C ALA A 47 3.00 -3.69 13.67
N SER A 48 4.29 -3.38 13.75
CA SER A 48 5.18 -3.86 14.82
C SER A 48 5.03 -3.08 16.13
N CYS A 49 4.74 -1.78 16.06
CA CYS A 49 4.75 -0.85 17.20
C CYS A 49 3.34 -0.40 17.65
N ASN A 50 2.37 -1.31 17.67
CA ASN A 50 0.96 -0.99 17.98
C ASN A 50 0.38 0.17 17.14
N SER A 51 0.98 0.40 15.99
CA SER A 51 0.65 1.45 15.04
C SER A 51 0.85 0.89 13.63
N TYR A 52 0.31 1.61 12.65
CA TYR A 52 0.32 1.21 11.26
C TYR A 52 0.95 2.30 10.41
N SER A 53 1.91 1.94 9.56
CA SER A 53 2.55 2.86 8.62
C SER A 53 2.99 2.13 7.36
N PHE A 54 3.10 2.85 6.23
CA PHE A 54 3.70 2.28 5.03
C PHE A 54 5.23 2.24 5.15
N LEU A 55 5.83 1.11 4.78
CA LEU A 55 7.30 1.01 4.74
C LEU A 55 7.85 1.80 3.54
N GLY A 56 8.73 2.77 3.77
CA GLY A 56 9.49 3.45 2.71
C GLY A 56 8.72 4.52 1.93
N VAL A 57 7.55 4.93 2.41
CA VAL A 57 6.73 6.01 1.82
C VAL A 57 6.84 7.27 2.66
N ASP A 58 6.41 7.15 3.91
CA ASP A 58 6.54 8.15 4.95
C ASP A 58 6.68 7.43 6.31
N GLN A 59 6.94 8.18 7.37
CA GLN A 59 6.97 7.65 8.74
C GLN A 59 5.67 7.98 9.49
N LEU A 60 4.57 8.26 8.77
CA LEU A 60 3.32 8.64 9.41
C LEU A 60 2.68 7.40 10.03
N GLN A 61 2.53 7.43 11.33
CA GLN A 61 1.95 6.35 12.11
C GLN A 61 0.47 6.62 12.38
N HIS A 62 -0.32 5.56 12.23
CA HIS A 62 -1.75 5.59 12.48
C HIS A 62 -2.12 4.59 13.57
N ALA A 63 -3.12 4.91 14.38
CA ALA A 63 -3.60 4.04 15.45
C ALA A 63 -4.30 2.79 14.92
N THR A 64 -4.97 2.89 13.76
CA THR A 64 -5.66 1.77 13.11
C THR A 64 -5.36 1.70 11.62
N LEU A 65 -5.54 0.52 11.01
CA LEU A 65 -5.49 0.36 9.55
C LEU A 65 -6.53 1.24 8.85
N ALA A 66 -7.70 1.45 9.47
CA ALA A 66 -8.75 2.28 8.92
C ALA A 66 -8.32 3.75 8.85
N ASP A 67 -7.67 4.26 9.89
CA ASP A 67 -7.14 5.63 9.94
C ASP A 67 -6.06 5.84 8.88
N LEU A 68 -5.16 4.87 8.73
CA LEU A 68 -4.13 4.88 7.68
C LEU A 68 -4.79 4.98 6.30
N VAL A 69 -5.76 4.12 6.00
CA VAL A 69 -6.46 4.14 4.71
C VAL A 69 -7.24 5.44 4.50
N ALA A 70 -7.93 5.92 5.53
CA ALA A 70 -8.75 7.13 5.47
C ALA A 70 -7.90 8.38 5.24
N TYR A 71 -6.82 8.55 6.01
CA TYR A 71 -5.89 9.66 5.87
C TYR A 71 -5.37 9.73 4.44
N HIS A 72 -4.86 8.61 3.95
CA HIS A 72 -4.24 8.57 2.64
C HIS A 72 -5.25 8.70 1.48
N LYS A 73 -6.48 8.20 1.63
CA LYS A 73 -7.57 8.48 0.66
C LYS A 73 -7.97 9.95 0.63
N ALA A 74 -8.03 10.62 1.78
CA ALA A 74 -8.56 11.98 1.90
C ALA A 74 -7.55 13.05 1.48
N TYR A 75 -6.30 12.92 1.90
CA TYR A 75 -5.28 13.95 1.67
C TYR A 75 -4.51 13.77 0.37
N HIS A 76 -4.53 12.57 -0.21
CA HIS A 76 -3.86 12.26 -1.46
C HIS A 76 -4.90 11.67 -2.41
N GLY A 77 -5.73 12.49 -3.06
CA GLY A 77 -6.75 12.01 -4.03
C GLY A 77 -6.21 11.12 -5.16
N HIS A 78 -4.88 11.07 -5.32
CA HIS A 78 -4.09 10.19 -6.19
C HIS A 78 -3.10 9.29 -5.40
N PHE A 79 -3.43 8.91 -4.17
CA PHE A 79 -2.52 8.29 -3.19
C PHE A 79 -1.67 7.17 -3.76
N PHE A 80 -2.29 6.26 -4.49
CA PHE A 80 -1.62 5.10 -5.05
C PHE A 80 -0.81 5.37 -6.34
N LEU A 81 -1.00 6.53 -6.96
CA LEU A 81 -0.11 7.05 -8.01
C LEU A 81 1.09 7.78 -7.40
N ASN A 82 0.86 8.57 -6.34
CA ASN A 82 1.93 9.31 -5.68
C ASN A 82 2.88 8.39 -4.89
N ILE A 83 2.39 7.33 -4.25
CA ILE A 83 3.26 6.34 -3.61
C ILE A 83 4.20 5.69 -4.62
N SER A 84 3.74 5.31 -5.80
CA SER A 84 4.65 4.76 -6.83
C SER A 84 5.68 5.77 -7.32
N GLU A 85 5.33 7.05 -7.39
CA GLU A 85 6.28 8.11 -7.74
C GLU A 85 7.30 8.32 -6.62
N LEU A 86 6.85 8.35 -5.35
CA LEU A 86 7.70 8.40 -4.16
C LEU A 86 8.67 7.20 -4.07
N PHE A 87 8.22 5.97 -4.34
CA PHE A 87 9.12 4.81 -4.38
C PHE A 87 10.09 4.84 -5.56
N GLN A 88 9.67 5.35 -6.72
CA GLN A 88 10.58 5.56 -7.84
C GLN A 88 11.63 6.62 -7.50
N TYR A 89 11.24 7.69 -6.82
CA TYR A 89 12.13 8.75 -6.34
C TYR A 89 13.15 8.21 -5.33
N THR A 90 12.72 7.43 -4.32
CA THR A 90 13.64 6.83 -3.34
C THR A 90 14.57 5.76 -3.93
N LYS A 91 14.18 5.10 -5.02
CA LYS A 91 15.04 4.17 -5.78
C LYS A 91 16.02 4.91 -6.72
N GLY A 92 15.77 6.19 -7.03
CA GLY A 92 16.44 6.95 -8.07
C GLY A 92 17.40 8.05 -7.61
N SER A 93 17.62 8.24 -6.30
CA SER A 93 18.64 9.18 -5.82
C SER A 93 19.93 8.45 -5.45
N PRO A 94 20.99 8.52 -6.29
CA PRO A 94 22.34 8.34 -5.78
C PRO A 94 22.67 9.56 -4.93
N ILE A 95 23.11 9.33 -3.69
CA ILE A 95 23.97 10.28 -2.99
C ILE A 95 25.35 10.18 -3.64
#